data_AF-A0A8S3JQF3-F1
#
_entry.id   AF-A0A8S3JQF3-F1
#
_cell.length_a   1.000
_cell.length_b   1.000
_cell.length_c   1.000
_cell.angle_alpha   90.00
_cell.angle_beta   90.00
_cell.angle_gamma   90.00
#
_symmetry.space_group_name_H-M   'P 1'
#
loop_
_entity.id
_entity.type
_entity.pdbx_description
1 polymer ?
#
loop_
_entity_poly.entity_id
_entity_poly.type
_entity_poly.pdbx_seq_one_letter_code
_entity_poly.pdbx_strand_id
1 'polypeptide(L)'
;MPRSVLEKIFDYHFSSSNLADNTSFSYTDFDHPIYDPIVTRDNTNKMSGYGFGVPTSRAYCEYLNGSLTIETMYGIGSDVYVRVGLLTSENRIVRL
;
A
#
# COMPACT_ATOMS: atom_id res chain seq x y z
N MET A 1 -13.32 7.07 6.45
CA MET A 1 -12.37 8.16 6.14
C MET A 1 -13.13 9.36 5.56
N PRO A 2 -12.72 10.62 5.77
CA PRO A 2 -13.36 11.77 5.14
C PRO A 2 -13.21 11.76 3.61
N ARG A 3 -14.20 12.26 2.88
CA ARG A 3 -14.18 12.28 1.40
C ARG A 3 -13.02 13.09 0.81
N SER A 4 -12.55 14.13 1.51
CA SER A 4 -11.39 14.94 1.11
C SER A 4 -10.06 14.18 1.13
N VAL A 5 -9.97 13.06 1.86
CA VAL A 5 -8.78 12.21 1.93
C VAL A 5 -8.83 11.10 0.88
N LEU A 6 -10.02 10.74 0.41
CA LEU A 6 -10.24 9.64 -0.52
C LEU A 6 -9.52 9.82 -1.87
N GLU A 7 -9.32 11.06 -2.31
CA GLU A 7 -8.57 11.30 -3.55
C GLU A 7 -7.06 11.13 -3.33
N LYS A 8 -6.57 11.50 -2.14
CA LYS A 8 -5.13 11.48 -1.81
C LYS A 8 -4.58 10.08 -1.57
N ILE A 9 -5.41 9.10 -1.17
CA ILE A 9 -4.92 7.73 -0.90
C ILE A 9 -4.38 7.02 -2.16
N PHE A 10 -4.70 7.53 -3.35
CA PHE A 10 -4.17 7.04 -4.62
C PHE A 10 -2.89 7.75 -5.06
N ASP A 11 -2.44 8.77 -4.33
CA ASP A 11 -1.15 9.40 -4.59
C ASP A 11 -0.03 8.54 -4.02
N TYR A 12 1.04 8.34 -4.79
CA TYR A 12 2.25 7.71 -4.29
C TYR A 12 2.85 8.54 -3.14
N HIS A 13 3.44 7.86 -2.16
CA HIS A 13 3.98 8.45 -0.92
C HIS A 13 2.94 9.06 0.03
N PHE A 14 1.65 9.04 -0.29
CA PHE A 14 0.62 9.43 0.66
C PHE A 14 0.45 8.34 1.73
N SER A 15 0.67 8.71 3.00
CA SER A 15 0.38 7.86 4.14
C SER A 15 -0.19 8.70 5.27
N SER A 16 -1.23 8.19 5.94
CA SER A 16 -1.77 8.82 7.15
C SER A 16 -0.94 8.53 8.39
N SER A 17 0.07 7.64 8.29
CA SER A 17 0.90 7.28 9.42
C SER A 17 2.03 8.28 9.62
N ASN A 18 2.21 8.75 10.85
CA ASN A 18 3.24 9.72 11.16
C ASN A 18 4.61 9.10 10.87
N LEU A 19 5.41 9.76 10.03
CA LEU A 19 6.78 9.34 9.73
C LEU A 19 7.70 9.62 10.93
N ALA A 20 7.36 10.61 11.76
CA ALA A 20 8.14 11.03 12.92
C ALA A 20 8.11 10.05 14.10
N ASP A 21 7.15 9.11 14.16
CA ASP A 21 7.08 8.12 15.23
C ASP A 21 8.17 7.01 15.10
N ASN A 22 9.03 7.09 14.08
CA ASN A 22 9.99 6.04 13.72
C ASN A 22 11.46 6.48 13.77
N THR A 23 11.77 7.63 14.38
CA THR A 23 13.17 8.05 14.62
C THR A 23 13.68 7.64 16.00
N SER A 24 13.00 6.74 16.70
CA SER A 24 13.55 6.09 17.90
C SER A 24 14.50 4.99 17.46
N PHE A 25 15.69 5.38 17.03
CA PHE A 25 16.81 4.48 16.81
C PHE A 25 17.22 3.90 18.17
N SER A 26 16.74 2.70 18.53
CA SER A 26 17.27 2.01 19.70
C SER A 26 18.64 1.45 19.33
N TYR A 27 19.70 2.10 19.80
CA TYR A 27 21.05 1.54 19.81
C TYR A 27 21.09 0.40 20.84
N THR A 28 20.66 -0.80 20.44
CA THR A 28 21.01 -2.03 21.18
C THR A 28 22.25 -2.63 20.55
N ASP A 29 23.37 -2.36 21.22
CA ASP A 29 24.63 -3.11 21.34
C ASP A 29 25.26 -3.85 20.15
N PHE A 30 26.58 -3.66 20.11
CA PHE A 30 27.58 -4.10 19.15
C PHE A 30 27.79 -5.63 19.21
N ASP A 31 27.48 -6.36 18.11
CA ASP A 31 28.24 -7.55 17.62
C ASP A 31 27.47 -8.37 16.56
N HIS A 32 27.19 -7.81 15.37
CA HIS A 32 26.95 -8.68 14.21
C HIS A 32 27.36 -8.03 12.88
N PRO A 33 28.28 -8.63 12.10
CA PRO A 33 28.64 -8.11 10.78
C PRO A 33 27.61 -8.53 9.71
N ILE A 34 27.10 -7.51 9.02
CA ILE A 34 26.84 -7.38 7.57
C ILE A 34 26.26 -8.61 6.82
N TYR A 35 24.92 -8.68 6.67
CA TYR A 35 24.21 -8.87 5.39
C TYR A 35 22.67 -8.78 5.57
N ASP A 36 22.08 -7.58 5.45
CA ASP A 36 20.67 -7.43 5.01
C ASP A 36 20.38 -5.95 4.70
N PRO A 37 20.36 -5.49 3.43
CA PRO A 37 20.31 -4.07 3.15
C PRO A 37 18.90 -3.44 3.22
N ILE A 38 17.81 -4.16 3.53
CA ILE A 38 16.46 -3.56 3.45
C ILE A 38 15.49 -3.92 4.60
N VAL A 39 15.64 -5.02 5.34
CA VAL A 39 14.42 -5.59 5.99
C VAL A 39 14.26 -5.43 7.50
N THR A 40 15.30 -5.30 8.34
CA THR A 40 15.05 -5.63 9.77
C THR A 40 15.77 -4.75 10.78
N ARG A 41 15.37 -3.49 11.01
CA ARG A 41 15.65 -2.80 12.30
C ARG A 41 14.52 -1.82 12.69
N ASP A 42 13.78 -2.22 13.73
CA ASP A 42 13.01 -1.38 14.67
C ASP A 42 11.70 -0.67 14.24
N ASN A 43 10.94 -1.28 13.33
CA ASN A 43 9.58 -0.82 12.95
C ASN A 43 8.49 -1.88 13.25
N THR A 44 8.74 -2.76 14.23
CA THR A 44 7.96 -3.99 14.47
C THR A 44 6.48 -3.77 14.84
N ASN A 45 6.09 -2.55 15.23
CA ASN A 45 4.73 -2.21 15.65
C ASN A 45 3.91 -1.46 14.59
N LYS A 46 4.53 -1.06 13.48
CA LYS A 46 3.85 -0.27 12.45
C LYS A 46 3.49 -1.14 11.25
N MET A 47 2.22 -1.54 11.17
CA MET A 47 1.70 -2.33 10.05
C MET A 47 1.52 -1.51 8.75
N SER A 48 1.69 -0.19 8.80
CA SER A 48 1.53 0.70 7.63
C SER A 48 2.87 1.03 7.00
N GLY A 49 2.98 0.83 5.68
CA GLY A 49 4.17 1.17 4.90
C GLY A 49 4.25 2.66 4.51
N TYR A 50 5.09 2.94 3.51
CA TYR A 50 5.44 4.30 3.05
C TYR A 50 4.45 4.93 2.06
N GLY A 51 3.19 4.48 2.03
CA GLY A 51 2.18 5.06 1.13
C GLY A 51 2.23 4.56 -0.32
N PHE A 52 2.69 3.32 -0.54
CA PHE A 52 2.72 2.73 -1.89
C PHE A 52 1.67 1.65 -2.12
N GLY A 53 1.12 1.06 -1.05
CA GLY A 53 0.25 -0.11 -1.15
C GLY A 53 -0.98 0.13 -2.03
N VAL A 54 -1.82 1.09 -1.66
CA VAL A 54 -3.07 1.41 -2.38
C VAL A 54 -2.84 1.77 -3.87
N PRO A 55 -1.95 2.72 -4.23
CA PRO A 55 -1.73 3.04 -5.63
C PRO A 55 -1.14 1.87 -6.43
N THR A 56 -0.23 1.10 -5.82
CA THR A 56 0.38 -0.08 -6.46
C THR A 56 -0.65 -1.19 -6.68
N SER A 57 -1.49 -1.50 -5.68
CA SER A 57 -2.56 -2.48 -5.80
C SER A 57 -3.56 -2.10 -6.89
N ARG A 58 -3.88 -0.81 -7.04
CA ARG A 58 -4.72 -0.34 -8.14
C ARG A 58 -4.06 -0.57 -9.50
N ALA A 59 -2.79 -0.22 -9.65
CA ALA A 59 -2.04 -0.46 -10.89
C ALA A 59 -1.99 -1.96 -11.24
N TYR A 60 -1.83 -2.86 -10.26
CA TYR A 60 -1.92 -4.31 -10.48
C TYR A 60 -3.30 -4.75 -10.94
N CYS A 61 -4.37 -4.22 -10.35
CA CYS A 61 -5.72 -4.54 -10.78
C CYS A 61 -5.96 -4.08 -12.22
N GLU A 62 -5.55 -2.86 -12.57
CA GLU A 62 -5.68 -2.32 -13.93
C GLU A 62 -4.85 -3.10 -14.95
N TYR A 63 -3.64 -3.52 -14.59
CA TYR A 63 -2.80 -4.40 -15.41
C TYR A 63 -3.48 -5.73 -15.74
N LEU A 64 -4.21 -6.30 -14.78
CA LEU A 64 -4.98 -7.54 -14.96
C LEU A 64 -6.40 -7.30 -15.47
N ASN A 65 -6.64 -6.20 -16.22
CA ASN A 65 -7.95 -5.84 -16.77
C ASN A 65 -9.08 -5.78 -15.72
N GLY A 66 -8.72 -5.45 -14.47
CA GLY A 66 -9.59 -5.30 -13.33
C GLY A 66 -9.74 -3.85 -12.87
N SER A 67 -10.12 -3.66 -11.61
CA SER A 67 -10.25 -2.35 -10.98
C SER A 67 -10.25 -2.44 -9.45
N LEU A 68 -9.76 -1.41 -8.77
CA LEU A 68 -9.85 -1.25 -7.32
C LEU A 68 -10.70 -0.02 -7.00
N THR A 69 -11.75 -0.17 -6.20
CA THR A 69 -12.65 0.92 -5.78
C THR A 69 -12.77 0.93 -4.26
N ILE A 70 -12.82 2.12 -3.66
CA ILE A 70 -12.88 2.30 -2.21
C ILE A 70 -14.14 3.11 -1.90
N GLU A 71 -15.03 2.53 -1.10
CA GLU A 71 -16.21 3.20 -0.56
C GLU A 71 -15.98 3.47 0.92
N THR A 72 -16.28 4.69 1.37
CA THR A 72 -15.97 5.08 2.75
C THR A 72 -17.13 5.82 3.39
N MET A 73 -17.44 5.44 4.62
CA MET A 73 -18.43 6.10 5.46
C MET A 73 -17.72 6.67 6.69
N TYR A 74 -17.63 7.99 6.76
CA TYR A 74 -16.93 8.67 7.86
C TYR A 74 -17.58 8.32 9.20
N GLY A 75 -16.76 7.88 10.16
CA GLY A 75 -17.22 7.45 11.48
C GLY A 75 -17.68 5.99 11.59
N ILE A 76 -17.81 5.26 10.48
CA ILE A 76 -18.24 3.83 10.50
C ILE A 76 -17.13 2.91 9.98
N GLY A 77 -16.64 3.15 8.75
CA GLY A 77 -15.74 2.21 8.10
C GLY A 77 -15.37 2.59 6.68
N SER A 78 -14.56 1.74 6.05
CA SER A 78 -14.23 1.84 4.62
C SER A 78 -14.15 0.44 4.03
N ASP A 79 -14.84 0.21 2.93
CA ASP A 79 -14.86 -1.05 2.21
C ASP A 79 -14.04 -0.92 0.92
N VAL A 80 -13.28 -1.97 0.61
CA VAL A 80 -12.41 -2.01 -0.59
C VAL A 80 -12.91 -3.13 -1.50
N TYR A 81 -13.30 -2.76 -2.72
CA TYR A 81 -13.74 -3.67 -3.75
C TYR A 81 -12.61 -3.89 -4.75
N VAL A 82 -12.13 -5.13 -4.82
CA VAL A 82 -11.10 -5.55 -5.78
C VAL A 82 -11.77 -6.42 -6.85
N ARG A 83 -11.66 -5.99 -8.11
CA ARG A 83 -12.01 -6.79 -9.28
C ARG A 83 -10.73 -7.09 -10.04
N VAL A 84 -10.53 -8.35 -10.41
CA VAL A 84 -9.41 -8.80 -11.23
C VAL A 84 -9.99 -9.51 -12.44
N GLY A 85 -9.48 -9.20 -13.63
CA GLY A 85 -9.85 -9.93 -14.83
C GLY A 85 -9.33 -11.36 -14.75
N LEU A 86 -10.20 -12.33 -14.98
CA LEU A 86 -9.78 -13.72 -15.12
C LEU A 86 -8.97 -13.85 -16.41
N LEU A 87 -7.71 -14.26 -16.30
CA LEU A 87 -6.93 -14.70 -17.45
C LEU A 87 -7.44 -16.09 -17.87
N THR A 88 -8.48 -16.13 -18.70
CA THR A 88 -8.76 -17.32 -19.52
C THR A 88 -7.72 -17.38 -20.64
N SER A 89 -7.33 -18.58 -21.10
CA SER A 89 -6.21 -18.73 -22.06
C SER A 89 -6.47 -18.12 -23.43
N GLU A 90 -7.68 -17.60 -23.70
CA GLU A 90 -7.97 -16.80 -24.87
C GLU A 90 -7.48 -15.37 -24.67
N ASN A 91 -6.21 -15.19 -25.06
CA ASN A 91 -5.50 -13.93 -25.21
C ASN A 91 -6.29 -12.96 -26.14
N ARG A 92 -7.25 -12.22 -25.57
CA ARG A 92 -7.89 -11.09 -26.25
C ARG A 92 -7.24 -9.78 -25.82
N ILE A 93 -6.10 -9.55 -26.44
CA ILE A 93 -5.66 -8.19 -26.77
C ILE A 93 -6.73 -7.62 -27.70
N VAL A 94 -7.61 -6.79 -27.16
CA VAL A 94 -8.40 -5.84 -27.94
C VAL A 94 -8.46 -4.56 -27.14
N ARG A 95 -7.62 -3.60 -27.52
CA ARG A 95 -8.05 -2.22 -27.79
C ARG A 95 -7.15 -1.63 -28.89
N LEU A 96 -7.79 -1.36 -30.04
CA LEU A 96 -7.41 -0.35 -31.02
C LEU A 96 -7.59 1.04 -30.42
#